data_AF-A0A166I822-F1
#
_entry.id   AF-A0A166I822-F1
#
_cell.length_a   1.000
_cell.length_b   1.000
_cell.length_c   1.000
_cell.angle_alpha   90.00
_cell.angle_beta   90.00
_cell.angle_gamma   90.00
#
_symmetry.space_group_name_H-M   'P 1'
#
loop_
_entity.id
_entity.type
_entity.pdbx_description
1 polymer ?
#
loop_
_entity_poly.entity_id
_entity_poly.type
_entity_poly.pdbx_seq_one_letter_code
_entity_poly.pdbx_strand_id
1 'polypeptide(L)'
;MVTSTETSTSALDDGTRAVPVFAITGAATRDRVCAAIDAHARSAGLVRQQDSLDIRHDADALLTTWTSSHGHLVELTVVFGSPTPRALQPATPTARVFTALIRSSDFDLGAGMAAMLEQLDGCFASEEQRQVLSAMPVLSWAAAAFAMPTDRLRVIFRDHLVENSLGFISALLGAGVPAADIVVLDKGDATLNRERVAMTLQSLGVEVRRLDNAAVNHTTSAAEAARAEETARFVDRFTREGHDRRQKVIIIDDGGLLALTDAAGDPVLRERPDAAIELTVSGLKRLASSRLSDGSRSPTWPARTSSSGSDTTRSPTRACGASAKRSAGRS
;
A
#
# COMPACT_ATOMS: atom_id res chain seq x y z
N MET A 1 -1.69 -14.03 -12.48
CA MET A 1 -2.67 -15.13 -12.54
C MET A 1 -1.89 -16.42 -12.52
N VAL A 2 -1.84 -17.11 -11.38
CA VAL A 2 -1.13 -18.39 -11.24
C VAL A 2 -1.96 -19.44 -11.96
N THR A 3 -1.50 -19.90 -13.11
CA THR A 3 -2.00 -21.15 -13.68
C THR A 3 -1.11 -22.25 -13.11
N SER A 4 -1.50 -22.81 -11.97
CA SER A 4 -0.99 -24.11 -11.54
C SER A 4 -1.58 -25.16 -12.47
N THR A 5 -0.93 -25.39 -13.62
CA THR A 5 -1.23 -26.57 -14.43
C THR A 5 -0.59 -27.77 -13.76
N GLU A 6 -1.33 -28.45 -12.89
CA GLU A 6 -1.12 -29.88 -12.64
C GLU A 6 -1.33 -30.60 -13.97
N THR A 7 -0.26 -30.75 -14.73
CA THR A 7 -0.30 -31.57 -15.93
C THR A 7 -0.28 -33.01 -15.43
N SER A 8 -1.46 -33.62 -15.26
CA SER A 8 -1.60 -35.06 -15.04
C SER A 8 -1.08 -35.80 -16.27
N THR A 9 0.23 -36.04 -16.31
CA THR A 9 0.82 -37.04 -17.20
C THR A 9 0.42 -38.41 -16.68
N SER A 10 -0.33 -39.14 -17.51
CA SER A 10 -0.79 -40.50 -17.25
C SER A 10 0.37 -41.44 -16.92
N ALA A 11 0.11 -42.30 -15.93
CA ALA A 11 0.95 -43.36 -15.40
C ALA A 11 1.93 -44.01 -16.40
N LEU A 12 3.21 -43.74 -16.19
CA LEU A 12 4.25 -44.74 -16.30
C LEU A 12 4.87 -44.88 -14.91
N ASP A 13 4.80 -46.09 -14.40
CA ASP A 13 5.22 -46.57 -13.09
C ASP A 13 6.75 -46.58 -13.00
N ASP A 14 7.32 -45.40 -12.75
CA ASP A 14 8.68 -45.25 -12.27
C ASP A 14 8.61 -44.27 -11.08
N GLY A 15 9.17 -44.65 -9.94
CA GLY A 15 8.97 -44.01 -8.62
C GLY A 15 9.39 -42.54 -8.48
N THR A 16 9.58 -41.83 -9.59
CA THR A 16 9.76 -40.39 -9.71
C THR A 16 8.46 -39.64 -9.37
N ARG A 17 8.40 -39.08 -8.16
CA ARG A 17 7.41 -38.05 -7.81
C ARG A 17 7.47 -36.92 -8.85
N ALA A 18 6.31 -36.50 -9.35
CA ALA A 18 6.20 -35.36 -10.23
C ALA A 18 6.84 -34.12 -9.57
N VAL A 19 7.75 -33.46 -10.28
CA VAL A 19 8.41 -32.23 -9.81
C VAL A 19 7.46 -31.05 -10.01
N PRO A 20 7.07 -30.32 -8.95
CA PRO A 20 6.28 -29.10 -9.09
C PRO A 20 6.86 -28.12 -10.10
N VAL A 21 5.99 -27.56 -10.94
CA VAL A 21 6.34 -26.55 -11.94
C VAL A 21 5.43 -25.33 -11.80
N PHE A 22 6.02 -24.14 -11.69
CA PHE A 22 5.32 -22.87 -11.60
C PHE A 22 5.67 -22.01 -12.81
N ALA A 23 4.66 -21.36 -13.41
CA ALA A 23 4.85 -20.48 -14.55
C ALA A 23 4.29 -19.08 -14.21
N ILE A 24 5.17 -18.08 -14.20
CA ILE A 24 4.84 -16.69 -13.86
C ILE A 24 5.14 -15.80 -15.05
N THR A 25 4.19 -14.94 -15.41
CA THR A 25 4.42 -13.88 -16.39
C THR A 25 4.19 -12.54 -15.72
N GLY A 26 5.10 -11.58 -15.95
CA GLY A 26 5.00 -10.24 -15.39
C GLY A 26 5.77 -9.22 -16.23
N ALA A 27 5.95 -8.03 -15.68
CA ALA A 27 6.69 -6.94 -16.31
C ALA A 27 7.64 -6.28 -15.31
N ALA A 28 8.92 -6.22 -15.61
CA ALA A 28 9.91 -5.53 -14.79
C ALA A 28 11.21 -5.27 -15.55
N THR A 29 12.11 -4.48 -14.98
CA THR A 29 13.49 -4.38 -15.49
C THR A 29 14.23 -5.69 -15.20
N ARG A 30 15.14 -6.08 -16.10
CA ARG A 30 15.98 -7.28 -15.93
C ARG A 30 16.71 -7.25 -14.59
N ASP A 31 17.33 -6.11 -14.26
CA ASP A 31 18.09 -5.94 -13.03
C ASP A 31 17.24 -6.15 -11.78
N ARG A 32 15.98 -5.68 -11.78
CA ARG A 32 15.06 -5.87 -10.65
C ARG A 32 14.70 -7.33 -10.48
N VAL A 33 14.43 -8.05 -11.57
CA VAL A 33 14.14 -9.50 -11.53
C VAL A 33 15.34 -10.27 -11.00
N CYS A 34 16.54 -10.04 -11.56
CA CYS A 34 17.78 -10.69 -11.10
C CYS A 34 18.06 -10.41 -9.62
N ALA A 35 17.97 -9.14 -9.19
CA ALA A 35 18.23 -8.76 -7.80
C ALA A 35 17.26 -9.41 -6.82
N ALA A 36 15.97 -9.52 -7.19
CA ALA A 36 14.95 -10.14 -6.35
C ALA A 36 15.13 -11.66 -6.26
N ILE A 37 15.46 -12.31 -7.37
CA ILE A 37 15.82 -13.73 -7.41
C ILE A 37 17.02 -14.01 -6.48
N ASP A 38 18.09 -13.24 -6.62
CA ASP A 38 19.30 -13.42 -5.83
C ASP A 38 19.05 -13.17 -4.33
N ALA A 39 18.26 -12.14 -4.00
CA ALA A 39 17.88 -11.86 -2.62
C ALA A 39 17.04 -12.99 -2.03
N HIS A 40 16.04 -13.49 -2.76
CA HIS A 40 15.19 -14.58 -2.33
C HIS A 40 16.00 -15.86 -2.12
N ALA A 41 16.84 -16.24 -3.10
CA ALA A 41 17.69 -17.41 -3.00
C ALA A 41 18.61 -17.36 -1.77
N ARG A 42 19.24 -16.22 -1.50
CA ARG A 42 20.03 -16.03 -0.28
C ARG A 42 19.19 -16.19 0.99
N SER A 43 18.02 -15.58 1.04
CA SER A 43 17.14 -15.67 2.22
C SER A 43 16.63 -17.10 2.48
N ALA A 44 16.45 -17.89 1.42
CA ALA A 44 16.03 -19.28 1.47
C ALA A 44 17.20 -20.27 1.70
N GLY A 45 18.44 -19.77 1.89
CA GLY A 45 19.61 -20.62 2.10
C GLY A 45 20.00 -21.45 0.87
N LEU A 46 19.64 -20.98 -0.33
CA LEU A 46 19.93 -21.65 -1.59
C LEU A 46 21.36 -21.33 -2.05
N VAL A 47 22.12 -22.37 -2.37
CA VAL A 47 23.47 -22.27 -2.91
C VAL A 47 23.42 -22.49 -4.41
N ARG A 48 23.92 -21.53 -5.19
CA ARG A 48 23.94 -21.63 -6.65
C ARG A 48 24.90 -22.75 -7.07
N GLN A 49 24.47 -23.62 -7.98
CA GLN A 49 25.35 -24.65 -8.53
C GLN A 49 26.32 -24.05 -9.54
N GLN A 50 27.60 -24.38 -9.43
CA GLN A 50 28.68 -23.81 -10.23
C GLN A 50 28.70 -24.32 -11.67
N ASP A 51 28.18 -25.53 -11.90
CA ASP A 51 28.17 -26.23 -13.20
C ASP A 51 26.87 -26.04 -14.00
N SER A 52 25.93 -25.22 -13.53
CA SER A 52 24.76 -24.85 -14.33
C SER A 52 25.24 -23.95 -15.46
N LEU A 53 25.46 -24.58 -16.62
CA LEU A 53 25.79 -24.02 -17.93
C LEU A 53 25.89 -22.50 -17.94
N ASP A 54 27.14 -22.10 -18.12
CA ASP A 54 27.61 -20.76 -18.43
C ASP A 54 26.49 -19.92 -19.04
N ILE A 55 26.24 -18.82 -18.35
CA ILE A 55 25.26 -17.81 -18.63
C ILE A 55 25.34 -17.53 -20.12
N ARG A 56 24.42 -18.10 -20.92
CA ARG A 56 24.06 -17.43 -22.15
C ARG A 56 23.39 -16.16 -21.65
N HIS A 57 24.21 -15.13 -21.47
CA HIS A 57 23.82 -13.73 -21.55
C HIS A 57 23.39 -13.48 -22.99
N ASP A 58 22.49 -14.31 -23.51
CA ASP A 58 21.53 -13.81 -24.45
C ASP A 58 20.80 -12.71 -23.67
N ALA A 59 20.72 -11.53 -24.27
CA ALA A 59 20.18 -10.33 -23.62
C ALA A 59 18.76 -10.54 -23.06
N ASP A 60 18.14 -11.67 -23.41
CA ASP A 60 16.75 -11.99 -23.24
C ASP A 60 16.48 -13.25 -22.38
N ALA A 61 17.49 -13.91 -21.81
CA ALA A 61 17.26 -15.06 -20.93
C ALA A 61 18.18 -15.11 -19.70
N LEU A 62 17.68 -15.76 -18.64
CA LEU A 62 18.38 -16.11 -17.41
C LEU A 62 18.04 -17.58 -17.10
N LEU A 63 19.05 -18.42 -16.96
CA LEU A 63 18.93 -19.79 -16.47
C LEU A 63 19.80 -19.92 -15.22
N THR A 64 19.27 -20.50 -14.16
CA THR A 64 20.01 -20.65 -12.90
C THR A 64 19.44 -21.81 -12.09
N THR A 65 20.33 -22.52 -11.43
CA THR A 65 20.00 -23.68 -10.60
C THR A 65 20.60 -23.49 -9.22
N TRP A 66 19.82 -23.80 -8.19
CA TRP A 66 20.27 -23.81 -6.81
C TRP A 66 19.96 -25.11 -6.10
N THR A 67 20.69 -25.34 -5.02
CA THR A 67 20.46 -26.45 -4.08
C THR A 67 20.33 -25.91 -2.67
N SER A 68 19.34 -26.39 -1.91
CA SER A 68 19.20 -26.09 -0.50
C SER A 68 20.18 -26.90 0.36
N SER A 69 20.33 -26.55 1.63
CA SER A 69 21.10 -27.34 2.60
C SER A 69 20.59 -28.77 2.80
N HIS A 70 19.33 -29.03 2.44
CA HIS A 70 18.69 -30.34 2.51
C HIS A 70 18.76 -31.12 1.18
N GLY A 71 19.47 -30.58 0.17
CA GLY A 71 19.62 -31.23 -1.14
C GLY A 71 18.46 -30.99 -2.10
N HIS A 72 17.49 -30.13 -1.76
CA HIS A 72 16.40 -29.79 -2.68
C HIS A 72 16.90 -28.92 -3.83
N LEU A 73 16.49 -29.26 -5.05
CA LEU A 73 16.83 -28.55 -6.27
C LEU A 73 15.78 -27.49 -6.59
N VAL A 74 16.23 -26.32 -7.04
CA VAL A 74 15.40 -25.27 -7.66
C VAL A 74 16.04 -24.88 -8.98
N GLU A 75 15.33 -25.08 -10.07
CA GLU A 75 15.69 -24.63 -11.41
C GLU A 75 14.80 -23.45 -11.79
N LEU A 76 15.40 -22.36 -12.29
CA LEU A 76 14.67 -21.20 -12.76
C LEU A 76 15.14 -20.80 -14.15
N THR A 77 14.18 -20.70 -15.06
CA THR A 77 14.36 -20.09 -16.38
C THR A 77 13.52 -18.83 -16.45
N VAL A 78 14.12 -17.68 -16.74
CA VAL A 78 13.41 -16.42 -17.02
C VAL A 78 13.74 -15.98 -18.44
N VAL A 79 12.71 -15.68 -19.22
CA VAL A 79 12.83 -15.13 -20.57
C VAL A 79 12.25 -13.72 -20.57
N PHE A 80 12.99 -12.74 -21.07
CA PHE A 80 12.59 -11.35 -21.20
C PHE A 80 12.12 -11.06 -22.63
N GLY A 81 10.86 -10.69 -22.77
CA GLY A 81 10.22 -10.31 -24.03
C GLY A 81 10.41 -8.84 -24.38
N SER A 82 9.43 -8.27 -25.09
CA SER A 82 9.48 -6.88 -25.55
C SER A 82 9.43 -5.88 -24.38
N PRO A 83 9.98 -4.66 -24.58
CA PRO A 83 9.70 -3.54 -23.70
C PRO A 83 8.19 -3.34 -23.55
N THR A 84 7.73 -3.12 -22.32
CA THR A 84 6.32 -2.90 -22.01
C THR A 84 6.18 -1.67 -21.12
N PRO A 85 5.34 -0.70 -21.47
CA PRO A 85 5.07 0.44 -20.62
C PRO A 85 4.51 -0.03 -19.29
N ARG A 86 5.15 0.35 -18.19
CA ARG A 86 4.48 0.40 -16.89
C ARG A 86 3.91 1.80 -16.70
N ALA A 87 2.69 1.86 -16.17
CA ALA A 87 1.76 3.00 -16.25
C ALA A 87 2.31 4.39 -15.87
N LEU A 88 3.45 4.48 -15.18
CA LEU A 88 4.04 5.76 -14.75
C LEU A 88 5.41 6.06 -15.37
N GLN A 89 6.05 5.10 -16.05
CA GLN A 89 7.36 5.34 -16.65
C GLN A 89 7.26 6.17 -17.93
N PRO A 90 8.29 6.98 -18.27
CA PRO A 90 8.30 7.83 -19.45
C PRO A 90 8.09 7.06 -20.76
N ALA A 91 7.91 7.80 -21.86
CA ALA A 91 7.63 7.29 -23.21
C ALA A 91 8.59 6.19 -23.73
N THR A 92 9.72 5.94 -23.04
CA THR A 92 10.64 4.83 -23.28
C THR A 92 10.56 3.84 -22.13
N PRO A 93 9.84 2.72 -22.28
CA PRO A 93 9.69 1.73 -21.21
C PRO A 93 11.03 1.07 -20.88
N THR A 94 11.44 1.09 -19.62
CA THR A 94 12.62 0.32 -19.17
C THR A 94 12.23 -1.10 -18.72
N ALA A 95 10.96 -1.31 -18.39
CA ALA A 95 10.42 -2.62 -18.07
C ALA A 95 10.25 -3.46 -19.34
N ARG A 96 10.49 -4.77 -19.20
CA ARG A 96 10.23 -5.77 -20.23
C ARG A 96 9.25 -6.79 -19.67
N VAL A 97 8.43 -7.38 -20.53
CA VAL A 97 7.68 -8.58 -20.15
C VAL A 97 8.69 -9.66 -19.78
N PHE A 98 8.44 -10.42 -18.73
CA PHE A 98 9.20 -11.62 -18.42
C PHE A 98 8.27 -12.81 -18.26
N THR A 99 8.74 -13.99 -18.67
CA THR A 99 8.12 -15.28 -18.37
C THR A 99 9.13 -16.11 -17.60
N ALA A 100 8.77 -16.50 -16.38
CA ALA A 100 9.57 -17.35 -15.51
C ALA A 100 8.95 -18.74 -15.40
N LEU A 101 9.78 -19.76 -15.53
CA LEU A 101 9.47 -21.15 -15.27
C LEU A 101 10.32 -21.61 -14.10
N ILE A 102 9.68 -22.02 -13.00
CA ILE A 102 10.33 -22.54 -11.80
C ILE A 102 10.03 -24.03 -11.71
N ARG A 103 11.06 -24.86 -11.61
CA ARG A 103 10.93 -26.27 -11.23
C ARG A 103 11.60 -26.47 -9.90
N SER A 104 10.94 -27.11 -8.95
CA SER A 104 11.57 -27.43 -7.68
C SER A 104 11.19 -28.80 -7.19
N SER A 105 12.16 -29.52 -6.62
CA SER A 105 11.89 -30.76 -5.91
C SER A 105 11.18 -30.54 -4.56
N ASP A 106 11.07 -29.29 -4.11
CA ASP A 106 10.38 -28.87 -2.90
C ASP A 106 9.30 -27.85 -3.25
N PHE A 107 8.06 -28.13 -2.85
CA PHE A 107 6.93 -27.29 -3.22
C PHE A 107 7.02 -25.88 -2.62
N ASP A 108 7.43 -25.78 -1.36
CA ASP A 108 7.44 -24.51 -0.62
C ASP A 108 8.53 -23.57 -1.15
N LEU A 109 9.71 -24.10 -1.51
CA LEU A 109 10.75 -23.34 -2.18
C LEU A 109 10.31 -22.85 -3.56
N GLY A 110 9.66 -23.71 -4.35
CA GLY A 110 9.12 -23.32 -5.66
C GLY A 110 8.01 -22.27 -5.55
N ALA A 111 7.07 -22.46 -4.63
CA ALA A 111 5.96 -21.56 -4.38
C ALA A 111 6.44 -20.20 -3.81
N GLY A 112 7.44 -20.20 -2.94
CA GLY A 112 8.05 -18.98 -2.41
C GLY A 112 8.70 -18.13 -3.50
N MET A 113 9.43 -18.76 -4.43
CA MET A 113 10.03 -18.06 -5.57
C MET A 113 8.95 -17.52 -6.52
N ALA A 114 7.89 -18.30 -6.77
CA ALA A 114 6.76 -17.89 -7.60
C ALA A 114 6.05 -16.67 -7.01
N ALA A 115 5.71 -16.71 -5.72
CA ALA A 115 5.07 -15.62 -5.00
C ALA A 115 5.93 -14.33 -5.00
N MET A 116 7.26 -14.46 -4.89
CA MET A 116 8.17 -13.32 -5.00
C MET A 116 8.11 -12.66 -6.38
N LEU A 117 8.11 -13.44 -7.46
CA LEU A 117 8.02 -12.91 -8.83
C LEU A 117 6.65 -12.27 -9.10
N GLU A 118 5.58 -12.85 -8.56
CA GLU A 118 4.24 -12.25 -8.60
C GLU A 118 4.20 -10.91 -7.86
N GLN A 119 4.81 -10.83 -6.68
CA GLN A 119 4.87 -9.59 -5.92
C GLN A 119 5.67 -8.51 -6.66
N LEU A 120 6.74 -8.91 -7.35
CA LEU A 120 7.57 -8.01 -8.14
C LEU A 120 6.81 -7.39 -9.32
N ASP A 121 5.94 -8.17 -9.95
CA ASP A 121 5.00 -7.67 -10.96
C ASP A 121 3.89 -6.83 -10.30
N GLY A 122 3.29 -7.33 -9.23
CA GLY A 122 2.19 -6.67 -8.54
C GLY A 122 2.55 -5.29 -7.96
N CYS A 123 3.79 -5.07 -7.55
CA CYS A 123 4.18 -3.83 -6.87
C CYS A 123 4.77 -2.77 -7.81
N PHE A 124 4.48 -1.49 -7.52
CA PHE A 124 5.22 -0.36 -8.06
C PHE A 124 6.69 -0.44 -7.65
N ALA A 125 7.60 -0.25 -8.61
CA ALA A 125 9.02 -0.12 -8.32
C ALA A 125 9.28 1.14 -7.49
N SER A 126 10.39 1.17 -6.73
CA SER A 126 10.75 2.34 -5.91
C SER A 126 10.90 3.63 -6.74
N GLU A 127 11.30 3.54 -8.00
CA GLU A 127 11.31 4.69 -8.93
C GLU A 127 9.90 5.16 -9.27
N GLU A 128 8.96 4.24 -9.57
CA GLU A 128 7.56 4.60 -9.83
C GLU A 128 6.93 5.24 -8.58
N GLN A 129 7.19 4.70 -7.39
CA GLN A 129 6.72 5.26 -6.11
C GLN A 129 7.28 6.68 -5.87
N ARG A 130 8.57 6.91 -6.17
CA ARG A 130 9.18 8.25 -6.11
C ARG A 130 8.53 9.21 -7.10
N GLN A 131 8.19 8.75 -8.31
CA GLN A 131 7.52 9.56 -9.31
C GLN A 131 6.11 9.98 -8.84
N VAL A 132 5.32 9.06 -8.29
CA VAL A 132 4.03 9.36 -7.66
C VAL A 132 4.17 10.46 -6.61
N LEU A 133 5.10 10.30 -5.66
CA LEU A 133 5.33 11.30 -4.61
C LEU A 133 5.78 12.65 -5.17
N SER A 134 6.67 12.65 -6.17
CA SER A 134 7.17 13.88 -6.81
C SER A 134 6.06 14.67 -7.52
N ALA A 135 5.04 13.97 -8.02
CA ALA A 135 3.86 14.58 -8.63
C ALA A 135 2.89 15.20 -7.60
N MET A 136 3.12 14.98 -6.29
CA MET A 136 2.30 15.48 -5.18
C MET A 136 3.12 16.38 -4.24
N PRO A 137 3.68 17.52 -4.72
CA PRO A 137 4.64 18.32 -3.96
C PRO A 137 4.09 18.90 -2.64
N VAL A 138 2.78 19.12 -2.57
CA VAL A 138 2.11 19.61 -1.34
C VAL A 138 2.26 18.63 -0.18
N LEU A 139 2.30 17.32 -0.43
CA LEU A 139 2.50 16.33 0.62
C LEU A 139 3.90 16.43 1.23
N SER A 140 4.92 16.59 0.39
CA SER A 140 6.31 16.77 0.84
C SER A 140 6.46 18.08 1.62
N TRP A 141 5.84 19.16 1.13
CA TRP A 141 5.81 20.43 1.85
C TRP A 141 5.10 20.30 3.21
N ALA A 142 3.94 19.65 3.26
CA ALA A 142 3.17 19.50 4.50
C ALA A 142 3.93 18.66 5.55
N ALA A 143 4.54 17.56 5.13
CA ALA A 143 5.36 16.72 6.00
C ALA A 143 6.56 17.47 6.61
N ALA A 144 7.15 18.40 5.85
CA ALA A 144 8.25 19.24 6.33
C ALA A 144 7.78 20.44 7.19
N ALA A 145 6.63 21.02 6.85
CA ALA A 145 6.13 22.24 7.47
C ALA A 145 5.43 22.00 8.82
N PHE A 146 4.85 20.82 9.03
CA PHE A 146 4.06 20.50 10.21
C PHE A 146 4.66 19.34 11.00
N ALA A 147 4.92 19.56 12.29
CA ALA A 147 5.27 18.49 13.20
C ALA A 147 4.04 17.62 13.49
N MET A 148 4.04 16.39 12.98
CA MET A 148 2.97 15.42 13.24
C MET A 148 3.34 14.52 14.42
N PRO A 149 2.40 14.23 15.35
CA PRO A 149 2.62 13.30 16.44
C PRO A 149 2.49 11.85 15.94
N THR A 150 3.43 11.42 15.10
CA THR A 150 3.33 10.17 14.34
C THR A 150 3.30 8.91 15.19
N ASP A 151 3.88 8.94 16.39
CA ASP A 151 3.82 7.87 17.40
C ASP A 151 2.46 7.76 18.11
N ARG A 152 1.63 8.81 17.99
CA ARG A 152 0.32 8.92 18.64
C ARG A 152 -0.82 9.06 17.64
N LEU A 153 -0.61 8.67 16.39
CA LEU A 153 -1.59 8.81 15.33
C LEU A 153 -1.87 7.46 14.67
N ARG A 154 -3.15 7.17 14.50
CA ARG A 154 -3.66 6.11 13.66
C ARG A 154 -4.55 6.68 12.57
N VAL A 155 -4.43 6.15 11.36
CA VAL A 155 -5.17 6.62 10.19
C VAL A 155 -5.94 5.47 9.57
N ILE A 156 -7.24 5.68 9.37
CA ILE A 156 -8.07 4.84 8.50
C ILE A 156 -8.38 5.69 7.28
N PHE A 157 -7.95 5.26 6.10
CA PHE A 157 -8.13 5.97 4.85
C PHE A 157 -8.99 5.13 3.89
N ARG A 158 -10.15 5.64 3.50
CA ARG A 158 -11.04 5.00 2.53
C ARG A 158 -11.23 5.90 1.32
N ASP A 159 -10.87 5.40 0.15
CA ASP A 159 -10.99 6.12 -1.12
C ASP A 159 -10.97 5.14 -2.30
N HIS A 160 -11.15 5.66 -3.51
CA HIS A 160 -10.77 5.01 -4.75
C HIS A 160 -9.26 4.72 -4.74
N LEU A 161 -8.84 3.45 -4.85
CA LEU A 161 -7.42 3.12 -4.89
C LEU A 161 -6.80 3.52 -6.23
N VAL A 162 -6.07 4.62 -6.22
CA VAL A 162 -5.29 5.14 -7.34
C VAL A 162 -3.89 5.50 -6.87
N GLU A 163 -3.03 5.92 -7.79
CA GLU A 163 -1.65 6.31 -7.52
C GLU A 163 -1.59 7.46 -6.51
N ASN A 164 -2.54 8.39 -6.54
CA ASN A 164 -2.60 9.48 -5.56
C ASN A 164 -2.82 8.95 -4.13
N SER A 165 -3.59 7.86 -3.96
CA SER A 165 -3.76 7.18 -2.68
C SER A 165 -2.42 6.60 -2.20
N LEU A 166 -1.68 5.95 -3.11
CA LEU A 166 -0.33 5.47 -2.81
C LEU A 166 0.59 6.62 -2.38
N GLY A 167 0.57 7.76 -3.09
CA GLY A 167 1.36 8.93 -2.74
C GLY A 167 1.00 9.49 -1.36
N PHE A 168 -0.28 9.61 -1.06
CA PHE A 168 -0.75 10.08 0.24
C PHE A 168 -0.29 9.18 1.40
N ILE A 169 -0.51 7.87 1.29
CA ILE A 169 -0.11 6.91 2.33
C ILE A 169 1.42 6.83 2.44
N SER A 170 2.14 6.86 1.33
CA SER A 170 3.61 6.89 1.34
C SER A 170 4.16 8.14 2.03
N ALA A 171 3.47 9.27 1.93
CA ALA A 171 3.85 10.49 2.66
C ALA A 171 3.63 10.34 4.18
N LEU A 172 2.57 9.66 4.63
CA LEU A 172 2.36 9.37 6.06
C LEU A 172 3.46 8.45 6.61
N LEU A 173 3.79 7.39 5.86
CA LEU A 173 4.90 6.49 6.19
C LEU A 173 6.24 7.25 6.23
N GLY A 174 6.51 8.10 5.23
CA GLY A 174 7.71 8.92 5.15
C GLY A 174 7.81 9.97 6.26
N ALA A 175 6.68 10.45 6.79
CA ALA A 175 6.63 11.32 7.97
C ALA A 175 6.85 10.56 9.29
N GLY A 176 6.83 9.23 9.26
CA GLY A 176 7.12 8.36 10.40
C GLY A 176 5.89 7.74 11.08
N VAL A 177 4.70 7.79 10.47
CA VAL A 177 3.55 7.03 10.98
C VAL A 177 3.83 5.54 10.75
N PRO A 178 3.77 4.67 11.78
CA PRO A 178 3.99 3.24 11.59
C PRO A 178 2.99 2.63 10.62
N ALA A 179 3.42 1.73 9.73
CA ALA A 179 2.52 1.08 8.77
C ALA A 179 1.39 0.30 9.45
N ALA A 180 1.67 -0.31 10.60
CA ALA A 180 0.68 -1.00 11.43
C ALA A 180 -0.36 -0.07 12.07
N ASP A 181 -0.13 1.24 12.04
CA ASP A 181 -1.05 2.28 12.51
C ASP A 181 -1.79 2.96 11.32
N ILE A 182 -1.71 2.38 10.12
CA ILE A 182 -2.45 2.81 8.93
C ILE A 182 -3.28 1.65 8.38
N VAL A 183 -4.57 1.92 8.14
CA VAL A 183 -5.49 1.02 7.46
C VAL A 183 -6.01 1.72 6.21
N VAL A 184 -5.98 1.02 5.09
CA VAL A 184 -6.53 1.50 3.82
C VAL A 184 -7.73 0.64 3.43
N LEU A 185 -8.85 1.28 3.15
CA LEU A 185 -10.08 0.64 2.72
C LEU A 185 -10.34 0.95 1.24
N ASP A 186 -10.27 -0.08 0.41
CA ASP A 186 -10.58 -0.04 -1.01
C ASP A 186 -12.09 0.04 -1.23
N LYS A 187 -12.54 1.16 -1.80
CA LYS A 187 -13.95 1.46 -2.11
C LYS A 187 -14.55 0.55 -3.21
N GLY A 188 -13.73 -0.21 -3.93
CA GLY A 188 -14.19 -1.29 -4.81
C GLY A 188 -14.34 -0.93 -6.28
N ASP A 189 -14.10 0.33 -6.67
CA ASP A 189 -14.16 0.76 -8.07
C ASP A 189 -13.08 0.11 -8.93
N ALA A 190 -13.37 -0.08 -10.22
CA ALA A 190 -12.43 -0.63 -11.19
C ALA A 190 -11.51 0.48 -11.71
N THR A 191 -10.40 0.75 -11.00
CA THR A 191 -9.36 1.69 -11.45
C THR A 191 -8.18 0.94 -12.07
N LEU A 192 -7.47 1.60 -13.00
CA LEU A 192 -6.45 0.97 -13.86
C LEU A 192 -5.33 0.24 -13.10
N ASN A 193 -4.89 0.77 -11.95
CA ASN A 193 -3.77 0.21 -11.17
C ASN A 193 -4.18 -0.21 -9.75
N ARG A 194 -5.48 -0.41 -9.50
CA ARG A 194 -6.02 -0.74 -8.17
C ARG A 194 -5.23 -1.83 -7.44
N GLU A 195 -5.08 -2.98 -8.10
CA GLU A 195 -4.42 -4.15 -7.51
C GLU A 195 -2.94 -3.85 -7.23
N ARG A 196 -2.28 -3.10 -8.12
CA ARG A 196 -0.89 -2.71 -7.93
C ARG A 196 -0.71 -1.73 -6.77
N VAL A 197 -1.64 -0.79 -6.60
CA VAL A 197 -1.68 0.12 -5.45
C VAL A 197 -1.84 -0.69 -4.16
N ALA A 198 -2.83 -1.59 -4.12
CA ALA A 198 -3.09 -2.44 -2.95
C ALA A 198 -1.88 -3.31 -2.59
N MET A 199 -1.32 -4.04 -3.55
CA MET A 199 -0.15 -4.88 -3.35
C MET A 199 1.07 -4.07 -2.90
N THR A 200 1.26 -2.86 -3.43
CA THR A 200 2.36 -1.98 -3.02
C THR A 200 2.18 -1.53 -1.57
N LEU A 201 0.98 -1.10 -1.17
CA LEU A 201 0.70 -0.71 0.21
C LEU A 201 0.88 -1.88 1.18
N GLN A 202 0.39 -3.07 0.83
CA GLN A 202 0.61 -4.29 1.60
C GLN A 202 2.10 -4.63 1.73
N SER A 203 2.89 -4.47 0.65
CA SER A 203 4.34 -4.67 0.69
C SER A 203 5.07 -3.69 1.61
N LEU A 204 4.48 -2.53 1.89
CA LEU A 204 4.96 -1.54 2.86
C LEU A 204 4.48 -1.82 4.29
N GLY A 205 3.76 -2.93 4.51
CA GLY A 205 3.21 -3.33 5.80
C GLY A 205 1.90 -2.66 6.19
N VAL A 206 1.25 -1.96 5.24
CA VAL A 206 -0.05 -1.32 5.47
C VAL A 206 -1.17 -2.35 5.29
N GLU A 207 -2.12 -2.37 6.23
CA GLU A 207 -3.31 -3.21 6.10
C GLU A 207 -4.23 -2.64 5.01
N VAL A 208 -4.55 -3.45 4.01
CA VAL A 208 -5.49 -3.08 2.94
C VAL A 208 -6.68 -4.04 2.95
N ARG A 209 -7.89 -3.49 3.11
CA ARG A 209 -9.16 -4.24 3.09
C ARG A 209 -10.12 -3.66 2.07
N ARG A 210 -11.08 -4.46 1.61
CA ARG A 210 -12.14 -3.96 0.71
C ARG A 210 -13.38 -3.58 1.51
N LEU A 211 -13.90 -2.39 1.27
CA LEU A 211 -15.22 -1.94 1.73
C LEU A 211 -15.97 -1.28 0.58
N ASP A 212 -16.61 -2.13 -0.22
CA ASP A 212 -17.27 -1.74 -1.46
C ASP A 212 -18.48 -0.82 -1.23
N ASN A 213 -18.65 0.20 -2.06
CA ASN A 213 -19.86 1.02 -2.06
C ASN A 213 -21.14 0.21 -2.22
N ALA A 214 -21.11 -0.91 -2.94
CA ALA A 214 -22.27 -1.77 -3.09
C ALA A 214 -22.76 -2.32 -1.74
N ALA A 215 -21.84 -2.56 -0.79
CA ALA A 215 -22.20 -2.93 0.57
C ALA A 215 -22.80 -1.74 1.34
N VAL A 216 -22.21 -0.56 1.18
CA VAL A 216 -22.73 0.70 1.77
C VAL A 216 -24.14 1.02 1.28
N ASN A 217 -24.44 0.74 0.01
CA ASN A 217 -25.75 1.02 -0.59
C ASN A 217 -26.75 -0.14 -0.42
N HIS A 218 -26.40 -1.22 0.28
CA HIS A 218 -27.21 -2.44 0.42
C HIS A 218 -27.61 -3.10 -0.92
N THR A 219 -26.81 -2.93 -1.96
CA THR A 219 -27.08 -3.47 -3.32
C THR A 219 -26.19 -4.65 -3.68
N THR A 220 -25.55 -5.28 -2.68
CA THR A 220 -24.52 -6.31 -2.90
C THR A 220 -24.99 -7.72 -2.54
N SER A 221 -24.17 -8.72 -2.88
CA SER A 221 -24.41 -10.12 -2.49
C SER A 221 -24.25 -10.32 -0.98
N ALA A 222 -24.87 -11.36 -0.41
CA ALA A 222 -24.73 -11.69 1.02
C ALA A 222 -23.26 -11.87 1.45
N ALA A 223 -22.41 -12.40 0.57
CA ALA A 223 -20.98 -12.57 0.85
C ALA A 223 -20.23 -11.23 0.98
N GLU A 224 -20.53 -10.27 0.11
CA GLU A 224 -19.95 -8.92 0.17
C GLU A 224 -20.48 -8.12 1.36
N ALA A 225 -21.75 -8.30 1.73
CA ALA A 225 -22.30 -7.72 2.95
C ALA A 225 -21.58 -8.25 4.20
N ALA A 226 -21.34 -9.56 4.29
CA ALA A 226 -20.59 -10.16 5.38
C ALA A 226 -19.13 -9.64 5.45
N ARG A 227 -18.46 -9.46 4.31
CA ARG A 227 -17.11 -8.85 4.25
C ARG A 227 -17.09 -7.40 4.72
N ALA A 228 -18.12 -6.63 4.38
CA ALA A 228 -18.25 -5.25 4.84
C ALA A 228 -18.44 -5.17 6.36
N GLU A 229 -19.29 -6.02 6.94
CA GLU A 229 -19.43 -6.13 8.39
C GLU A 229 -18.13 -6.55 9.08
N GLU A 230 -17.41 -7.53 8.53
CA GLU A 230 -16.12 -7.96 9.06
C GLU A 230 -15.10 -6.81 9.05
N THR A 231 -15.06 -6.06 7.95
CA THR A 231 -14.21 -4.88 7.81
C THR A 231 -14.57 -3.79 8.82
N ALA A 232 -15.85 -3.53 9.04
CA ALA A 232 -16.30 -2.58 10.05
C ALA A 232 -15.93 -3.05 11.48
N ARG A 233 -16.10 -4.34 11.80
CA ARG A 233 -15.64 -4.92 13.08
C ARG A 233 -14.13 -4.80 13.26
N PHE A 234 -13.36 -4.93 12.17
CA PHE A 234 -11.92 -4.69 12.19
C PHE A 234 -11.61 -3.22 12.49
N VAL A 235 -12.29 -2.28 11.84
CA VAL A 235 -12.14 -0.84 12.10
C VAL A 235 -12.46 -0.49 13.55
N ASP A 236 -13.51 -1.07 14.14
CA ASP A 236 -13.82 -0.90 15.56
C ASP A 236 -12.66 -1.38 16.46
N ARG A 237 -12.14 -2.59 16.21
CA ARG A 237 -10.99 -3.11 16.99
C ARG A 237 -9.77 -2.22 16.83
N PHE A 238 -9.45 -1.82 15.61
CA PHE A 238 -8.32 -0.95 15.30
C PHE A 238 -8.42 0.40 16.02
N THR A 239 -9.63 0.97 16.08
CA THR A 239 -9.91 2.22 16.77
C THR A 239 -9.75 2.06 18.29
N ARG A 240 -10.36 1.03 18.87
CA ARG A 240 -10.27 0.73 20.30
C ARG A 240 -8.83 0.50 20.75
N GLU A 241 -8.08 -0.32 20.02
CA GLU A 241 -6.66 -0.58 20.32
C GLU A 241 -5.82 0.70 20.27
N GLY A 242 -6.15 1.64 19.37
CA GLY A 242 -5.52 2.95 19.31
C GLY A 242 -5.77 3.75 20.58
N HIS A 243 -7.02 3.81 21.02
CA HIS A 243 -7.40 4.51 22.24
C HIS A 243 -6.77 3.89 23.50
N ASP A 244 -6.71 2.56 23.58
CA ASP A 244 -6.04 1.83 24.66
C ASP A 244 -4.55 2.20 24.73
N ARG A 245 -3.93 2.46 23.57
CA ARG A 245 -2.53 2.93 23.44
C ARG A 245 -2.39 4.45 23.53
N ARG A 246 -3.46 5.18 23.84
CA ARG A 246 -3.52 6.65 23.90
C ARG A 246 -3.14 7.35 22.59
N GLN A 247 -3.36 6.66 21.47
CA GLN A 247 -3.22 7.24 20.13
C GLN A 247 -4.54 7.90 19.72
N LYS A 248 -4.43 8.91 18.85
CA LYS A 248 -5.55 9.56 18.18
C LYS A 248 -5.88 8.81 16.90
N VAL A 249 -7.15 8.52 16.69
CA VAL A 249 -7.64 7.81 15.50
C VAL A 249 -8.35 8.80 14.58
N ILE A 250 -7.85 8.94 13.36
CA ILE A 250 -8.47 9.77 12.32
C ILE A 250 -9.02 8.86 11.22
N ILE A 251 -10.27 9.10 10.85
CA ILE A 251 -10.88 8.49 9.65
C ILE A 251 -10.91 9.53 8.54
N ILE A 252 -10.42 9.17 7.36
CA ILE A 252 -10.58 9.92 6.11
C ILE A 252 -11.42 9.04 5.20
N ASP A 253 -12.62 9.47 4.84
CA ASP A 253 -13.62 8.66 4.15
C ASP A 253 -14.16 9.35 2.90
N ASP A 254 -14.15 8.62 1.79
CA ASP A 254 -14.94 8.90 0.60
C ASP A 254 -16.34 8.28 0.74
N GLY A 255 -17.13 8.87 1.63
CA GLY A 255 -18.58 8.79 1.69
C GLY A 255 -19.23 7.45 1.97
N GLY A 256 -18.55 6.49 2.61
CA GLY A 256 -19.12 5.17 2.82
C GLY A 256 -18.99 4.62 4.23
N LEU A 257 -17.79 4.60 4.80
CA LEU A 257 -17.54 3.98 6.09
C LEU A 257 -18.30 4.68 7.23
N LEU A 258 -18.21 6.01 7.29
CA LEU A 258 -18.77 6.78 8.41
C LEU A 258 -20.29 6.74 8.42
N ALA A 259 -20.93 6.57 7.26
CA ALA A 259 -22.38 6.49 7.14
C ALA A 259 -22.90 5.04 7.03
N LEU A 260 -22.03 4.04 7.19
CA LEU A 260 -22.41 2.64 7.04
C LEU A 260 -23.38 2.20 8.15
N THR A 261 -24.54 1.70 7.76
CA THR A 261 -25.54 1.11 8.66
C THR A 261 -25.77 -0.36 8.38
N ASP A 262 -26.21 -1.12 9.39
CA ASP A 262 -26.65 -2.49 9.21
C ASP A 262 -28.07 -2.56 8.61
N ALA A 263 -28.63 -3.77 8.49
CA ALA A 263 -29.98 -3.98 7.96
C ALA A 263 -31.10 -3.36 8.84
N ALA A 264 -30.82 -3.07 10.12
CA ALA A 264 -31.75 -2.39 11.02
C ALA A 264 -31.62 -0.85 10.95
N GLY A 265 -30.65 -0.34 10.17
CA GLY A 265 -30.37 1.09 10.06
C GLY A 265 -29.52 1.63 11.21
N ASP A 266 -28.92 0.76 12.03
CA ASP A 266 -28.02 1.16 13.10
C ASP A 266 -26.59 1.32 12.59
N PRO A 267 -25.80 2.28 13.09
CA PRO A 267 -24.41 2.45 12.68
C PRO A 267 -23.61 1.16 12.89
N VAL A 268 -22.90 0.70 11.86
CA VAL A 268 -22.06 -0.50 11.96
C VAL A 268 -20.82 -0.23 12.79
N LEU A 269 -20.27 0.99 12.71
CA LEU A 269 -19.18 1.43 13.57
C LEU A 269 -19.68 1.75 14.97
N ARG A 270 -19.11 1.08 15.96
CA ARG A 270 -19.43 1.25 17.38
C ARG A 270 -18.42 2.16 18.08
N GLU A 271 -17.17 2.10 17.65
CA GLU A 271 -16.11 2.97 18.18
C GLU A 271 -16.08 4.29 17.42
N ARG A 272 -15.91 5.40 18.15
CA ARG A 272 -15.85 6.73 17.55
C ARG A 272 -14.41 7.14 17.30
N PRO A 273 -14.03 7.62 16.11
CA PRO A 273 -12.72 8.20 15.91
C PRO A 273 -12.59 9.54 16.66
N ASP A 274 -11.36 9.99 16.90
CA ASP A 274 -11.09 11.31 17.47
C ASP A 274 -11.38 12.44 16.46
N ALA A 275 -11.23 12.15 15.16
CA ALA A 275 -11.59 13.04 14.08
C ALA A 275 -12.02 12.26 12.84
N ALA A 276 -12.88 12.87 12.02
CA ALA A 276 -13.30 12.34 10.74
C ALA A 276 -13.21 13.43 9.66
N ILE A 277 -12.75 13.05 8.48
CA ILE A 277 -12.67 13.91 7.29
C ILE A 277 -13.46 13.22 6.18
N GLU A 278 -14.53 13.86 5.73
CA GLU A 278 -15.33 13.40 4.60
C GLU A 278 -14.84 14.07 3.32
N LEU A 279 -14.56 13.27 2.28
CA LEU A 279 -14.00 13.73 1.02
C LEU A 279 -15.08 14.17 0.01
N THR A 280 -16.34 13.73 0.17
CA THR A 280 -17.38 13.90 -0.85
C THR A 280 -18.68 14.51 -0.36
N VAL A 281 -19.34 15.23 -1.28
CA VAL A 281 -20.70 15.76 -1.07
C VAL A 281 -21.71 14.63 -0.81
N SER A 282 -21.58 13.49 -1.49
CA SER A 282 -22.45 12.33 -1.26
C SER A 282 -22.31 11.76 0.14
N GLY A 283 -21.08 11.64 0.64
CA GLY A 283 -20.84 11.23 2.02
C GLY A 283 -21.44 12.19 3.04
N LEU A 284 -21.26 13.50 2.85
CA LEU A 284 -21.87 14.51 3.71
C LEU A 284 -23.40 14.42 3.75
N LYS A 285 -24.04 14.16 2.60
CA LYS A 285 -25.50 13.96 2.55
C LYS A 285 -25.95 12.72 3.34
N ARG A 286 -25.20 11.62 3.25
CA ARG A 286 -25.47 10.40 4.01
C ARG A 286 -25.29 10.63 5.51
N LEU A 287 -24.21 11.31 5.90
CA LEU A 287 -23.94 11.68 7.29
C LEU A 287 -25.02 12.60 7.89
N ALA A 288 -25.49 13.59 7.13
CA ALA A 288 -26.58 14.46 7.56
C ALA A 288 -27.92 13.71 7.72
N SER A 289 -28.06 12.55 7.09
CA SER A 289 -29.25 11.70 7.16
C SER A 289 -29.07 10.55 8.17
N SER A 290 -27.89 10.39 8.77
CA SER A 290 -27.57 9.29 9.68
C SER A 290 -27.73 9.72 11.13
N ARG A 291 -28.00 8.77 12.02
CA ARG A 291 -28.11 9.03 13.48
C ARG A 291 -26.82 9.56 14.11
N LEU A 292 -25.69 9.62 13.39
CA LEU A 292 -24.48 10.29 13.86
C LEU A 292 -24.65 11.80 13.96
N SER A 293 -25.53 12.42 13.16
CA SER A 293 -25.88 13.84 13.29
C SER A 293 -26.84 14.14 14.44
N ASP A 294 -27.53 13.13 14.99
CA ASP A 294 -28.46 13.26 16.13
C ASP A 294 -27.74 13.40 17.49
N GLY A 295 -26.42 13.66 17.47
CA GLY A 295 -25.54 13.90 18.61
C GLY A 295 -25.84 15.20 19.38
N SER A 296 -27.05 15.32 19.92
CA SER A 296 -27.42 16.19 21.05
C SER A 296 -26.80 15.72 22.39
N ARG A 297 -25.55 15.25 22.33
CA ARG A 297 -24.64 15.21 23.47
C ARG A 297 -23.37 15.93 23.04
N SER A 298 -23.45 17.25 23.01
CA SER A 298 -22.26 18.09 22.98
C SER A 298 -21.29 17.60 24.05
N PRO A 299 -20.01 17.33 23.72
CA PRO A 299 -18.98 17.36 24.75
C PRO A 299 -19.05 18.78 25.33
N THR A 300 -19.32 18.90 26.62
CA THR A 300 -19.08 20.15 27.33
C THR A 300 -17.58 20.42 27.23
N TRP A 301 -17.19 21.16 26.19
CA TRP A 301 -15.90 21.79 26.14
C TRP A 301 -15.84 22.69 27.38
N PRO A 302 -14.86 22.55 28.29
CA PRO A 302 -14.74 23.49 29.39
C PRO A 302 -14.62 24.88 28.77
N ALA A 303 -15.58 25.75 29.10
CA ALA A 303 -15.56 27.14 28.71
C ALA A 303 -14.16 27.67 29.01
N ARG A 304 -13.51 28.27 28.00
CA ARG A 304 -12.31 29.08 28.20
C ARG A 304 -12.65 30.07 29.31
N THR A 305 -12.13 29.84 30.51
CA THR A 305 -12.06 30.87 31.53
C THR A 305 -11.15 31.94 30.96
N SER A 306 -11.75 33.02 30.47
CA SER A 306 -11.05 34.26 30.18
C SER A 306 -10.52 34.78 31.51
N SER A 307 -9.28 34.43 31.87
CA SER A 307 -8.53 35.23 32.82
C SER A 307 -8.21 36.54 32.10
N SER A 308 -9.03 37.55 32.39
CA SER A 308 -8.71 38.94 32.15
C SER A 308 -7.53 39.33 33.03
N GLY A 309 -6.33 39.00 32.56
CA GLY A 309 -5.08 39.60 33.01
C GLY A 309 -4.86 40.88 32.21
N SER A 310 -5.36 41.99 32.74
CA SER A 310 -4.99 43.33 32.30
C SER A 310 -3.51 43.55 32.62
N ASP A 311 -2.67 43.59 31.58
CA ASP A 311 -1.38 44.28 31.69
C ASP A 311 -1.02 44.94 30.36
N THR A 312 -1.65 46.09 30.14
CA THR A 312 -1.23 47.04 29.12
C THR A 312 -0.06 47.84 29.68
N THR A 313 1.14 47.67 29.14
CA THR A 313 2.06 48.78 28.78
C THR A 313 3.32 48.22 28.13
N ARG A 314 3.47 48.43 26.81
CA ARG A 314 4.66 49.04 26.19
C ARG A 314 4.56 48.95 24.67
N SER A 315 4.38 50.12 24.05
CA SER A 315 4.66 50.37 22.64
C SER A 315 6.15 50.15 22.33
N PRO A 316 6.49 49.74 21.09
CA PRO A 316 7.78 50.06 20.52
C PRO A 316 7.66 51.15 19.45
N THR A 317 8.34 52.25 19.73
CA THR A 317 8.75 53.31 18.82
C THR A 317 9.43 52.77 17.56
N ARG A 318 9.06 53.35 16.41
CA ARG A 318 9.83 53.35 15.16
C ARG A 318 11.08 54.23 15.29
N ALA A 319 12.24 53.72 14.85
CA ALA A 319 13.33 54.46 14.19
C ALA A 319 14.23 53.42 13.49
N CYS A 320 14.25 53.38 12.15
CA CYS A 320 15.26 54.01 11.27
C CYS A 320 16.65 53.35 11.31
N GLY A 321 17.09 52.87 10.14
CA GLY A 321 18.45 52.36 9.92
C GLY A 321 18.62 51.77 8.53
N ALA A 322 18.67 52.64 7.52
CA ALA A 322 19.14 52.30 6.18
C ALA A 322 20.66 52.03 6.20
N SER A 323 21.14 51.01 5.47
CA SER A 323 22.41 51.12 4.76
C SER A 323 22.51 50.09 3.63
N ALA A 324 23.28 50.47 2.61
CA ALA A 324 23.16 50.06 1.23
C ALA A 324 24.29 49.12 0.75
N LYS A 325 23.99 48.44 -0.37
CA LYS A 325 24.84 48.10 -1.54
C LYS A 325 26.28 47.59 -1.34
N ARG A 326 26.56 46.45 -2.00
CA ARG A 326 27.72 46.20 -2.90
C ARG A 326 27.34 45.00 -3.80
N SER A 327 26.95 45.24 -5.05
CA SER A 327 27.76 45.34 -6.28
C SER A 327 28.33 43.99 -6.75
N ALA A 328 27.75 43.50 -7.85
CA ALA A 328 28.22 42.41 -8.68
C ALA A 328 29.57 42.71 -9.34
N GLY A 329 30.38 41.67 -9.51
CA GLY A 329 31.54 41.65 -10.39
C GLY A 329 31.40 40.51 -11.39
N ARG A 330 31.44 40.85 -12.68
CA ARG A 330 31.71 39.94 -13.80
C ARG A 330 32.82 40.58 -14.63
N SER A 331 33.97 39.92 -14.66
CA SER A 331 34.93 39.80 -15.76
C SER A 331 36.01 38.83 -15.28
#